data_AF-A0A3C1CJM8-F1
#
_entry.id   AF-A0A3C1CJM8-F1
#
_cell.length_a   1.000
_cell.length_b   1.000
_cell.length_c   1.000
_cell.angle_alpha   90.00
_cell.angle_beta   90.00
_cell.angle_gamma   90.00
#
_symmetry.space_group_name_H-M   'P 1'
#
loop_
_entity.id
_entity.type
_entity.pdbx_description
1 polymer ?
#
loop_
_entity_poly.entity_id
_entity_poly.type
_entity_poly.pdbx_seq_one_letter_code
_entity_poly.pdbx_strand_id
1 'polypeptide(L)'
;MTDTASPSARSRWLTRRAVLAHVALLVWIPGCAVAAWWQVGVALGGDSLGWVYSVMWPCFAVFGAIFWWFLVHDDPDTVGARGLRRQRATVTPETGDDVGPAGTSSPDDSERLARAEEEDPELAAYNAYLSALAGQEKGWRRRP
;
A
#
# COMPACT_ATOMS: atom_id res chain seq x y z
N MET A 1 38.09 -12.76 1.30
CA MET A 1 37.61 -11.73 0.36
C MET A 1 36.30 -12.25 -0.22
N THR A 2 35.20 -12.04 0.50
CA THR A 2 33.88 -12.57 0.13
C THR A 2 33.15 -11.54 -0.72
N ASP A 3 32.93 -11.88 -1.98
CA ASP A 3 32.05 -11.17 -2.89
C ASP A 3 30.63 -11.12 -2.29
N THR A 4 30.21 -9.96 -1.79
CA THR A 4 28.80 -9.63 -1.64
C THR A 4 28.21 -9.50 -3.04
N ALA A 5 27.81 -10.63 -3.63
CA ALA A 5 27.06 -10.64 -4.87
C ALA A 5 25.73 -9.92 -4.62
N SER A 6 25.65 -8.66 -5.06
CA SER A 6 24.40 -7.89 -5.11
C SER A 6 23.32 -8.76 -5.76
N PRO A 7 22.12 -8.91 -5.17
CA PRO A 7 21.06 -9.71 -5.76
C PRO A 7 20.81 -9.18 -7.17
N SER A 8 21.13 -10.01 -8.16
CA SER A 8 21.11 -9.58 -9.56
C SER A 8 19.71 -9.06 -9.91
N ALA A 9 19.62 -7.96 -10.67
CA ALA A 9 18.36 -7.37 -11.08
C ALA A 9 17.36 -8.42 -11.62
N ARG A 10 17.84 -9.52 -12.22
CA ARG A 10 17.01 -10.64 -12.67
C ARG A 10 16.13 -11.27 -11.58
N SER A 11 16.53 -11.29 -10.29
CA SER A 11 15.68 -11.88 -9.24
C SER A 11 14.47 -11.00 -8.89
N ARG A 12 14.58 -9.67 -8.96
CA ARG A 12 13.43 -8.77 -8.72
C ARG A 12 12.36 -8.91 -9.79
N TRP A 13 12.74 -9.05 -11.06
CA TRP A 13 11.81 -9.19 -12.19
C TRP A 13 11.10 -10.55 -12.26
N LEU A 14 11.66 -11.59 -11.63
CA LEU A 14 11.10 -12.96 -11.62
C LEU A 14 10.37 -13.33 -10.31
N THR A 15 10.22 -12.37 -9.39
CA THR A 15 9.39 -12.57 -8.19
C THR A 15 7.97 -12.95 -8.61
N ARG A 16 7.28 -13.84 -7.87
CA ARG A 16 5.89 -14.26 -8.19
C ARG A 16 4.96 -13.07 -8.49
N ARG A 17 5.09 -11.98 -7.74
CA ARG A 17 4.33 -10.74 -7.94
C ARG A 17 4.64 -10.08 -9.29
N ALA A 18 5.91 -10.00 -9.65
CA ALA A 18 6.33 -9.45 -10.93
C ALA A 18 5.78 -10.32 -12.07
N VAL A 19 5.93 -11.64 -12.02
CA VAL A 19 5.37 -12.55 -13.04
C VAL A 19 3.86 -12.34 -13.20
N LEU A 20 3.11 -12.24 -12.09
CA LEU A 20 1.68 -11.97 -12.13
C LEU A 20 1.37 -10.62 -12.79
N ALA A 21 2.15 -9.58 -12.49
CA ALA A 21 2.02 -8.26 -13.12
C ALA A 21 2.26 -8.33 -14.64
N HIS A 22 3.29 -9.05 -15.09
CA HIS A 22 3.55 -9.23 -16.52
C HIS A 22 2.41 -9.98 -17.23
N VAL A 23 1.88 -11.04 -16.61
CA VAL A 23 0.73 -11.78 -17.16
C VAL A 23 -0.50 -10.88 -17.21
N ALA A 24 -0.77 -10.12 -16.15
CA ALA A 24 -1.87 -9.16 -16.13
C ALA A 24 -1.74 -8.14 -17.27
N LEU A 25 -0.55 -7.58 -17.48
CA LEU A 25 -0.30 -6.64 -18.59
C LEU A 25 -0.50 -7.29 -19.96
N LEU A 26 -0.01 -8.51 -20.13
CA LEU A 26 -0.14 -9.31 -21.36
C LEU A 26 -1.59 -9.60 -21.72
N VAL A 27 -2.50 -9.68 -20.74
CA VAL A 27 -3.94 -9.84 -21.00
C VAL A 27 -4.62 -8.48 -21.17
N TRP A 28 -4.22 -7.49 -20.37
CA TRP A 28 -4.86 -6.18 -20.33
C TRP A 28 -4.72 -5.41 -21.65
N ILE A 29 -3.48 -5.28 -22.17
CA ILE A 29 -3.21 -4.53 -23.40
C ILE A 29 -3.99 -5.09 -24.60
N PRO A 30 -3.93 -6.40 -24.92
CA PRO A 30 -4.71 -6.92 -26.04
C PRO A 30 -6.22 -6.87 -25.75
N GLY A 31 -6.66 -7.01 -24.50
CA GLY A 31 -8.06 -6.80 -24.12
C GLY A 31 -8.54 -5.40 -24.50
N CYS A 32 -7.78 -4.36 -24.16
CA CYS A 32 -8.07 -2.98 -24.56
C CYS A 32 -8.02 -2.79 -26.08
N ALA A 33 -7.06 -3.41 -26.78
CA ALA A 33 -6.95 -3.30 -28.24
C ALA A 33 -8.15 -3.93 -28.97
N VAL A 34 -8.58 -5.12 -28.53
CA VAL A 34 -9.77 -5.81 -29.05
C VAL A 34 -11.02 -4.99 -28.76
N ALA A 35 -11.14 -4.44 -27.55
CA ALA A 35 -12.28 -3.58 -27.20
C ALA A 35 -12.32 -2.30 -28.05
N ALA A 36 -11.17 -1.65 -28.28
CA ALA A 36 -11.06 -0.49 -29.17
C ALA A 36 -11.50 -0.83 -30.59
N TRP A 37 -11.00 -1.93 -31.15
CA TRP A 37 -11.37 -2.41 -32.48
C TRP A 37 -12.86 -2.69 -32.60
N TRP A 38 -13.45 -3.38 -31.62
CA TRP A 38 -14.88 -3.66 -31.60
C TRP A 38 -15.72 -2.38 -31.55
N GLN A 39 -15.29 -1.39 -30.76
CA GLN A 39 -16.00 -0.11 -30.64
C GLN A 39 -15.91 0.76 -31.89
N VAL A 40 -14.84 0.64 -32.68
CA VAL A 40 -14.82 1.21 -34.04
C VAL A 40 -15.92 0.59 -34.90
N GLY A 41 -16.13 -0.73 -34.83
CA GLY A 41 -17.23 -1.40 -35.51
C GLY A 41 -18.61 -0.90 -35.07
N VAL A 42 -18.81 -0.69 -33.77
CA VAL A 42 -20.04 -0.09 -33.20
C VAL A 42 -20.25 1.34 -33.71
N ALA A 43 -19.19 2.15 -33.74
CA ALA A 43 -19.23 3.52 -34.24
C ALA A 43 -19.62 3.60 -35.70
N LEU A 44 -19.05 2.71 -36.53
CA LEU A 44 -19.41 2.57 -37.95
C LEU A 44 -20.84 2.06 -38.14
N GLY A 45 -21.38 1.33 -37.16
CA GLY A 45 -22.79 0.90 -37.10
C GLY A 45 -23.79 2.02 -36.79
N GLY A 46 -23.31 3.25 -36.55
CA GLY A 46 -24.15 4.44 -36.35
C GLY A 46 -24.30 4.90 -34.90
N ASP A 47 -23.68 4.21 -33.94
CA ASP A 47 -23.69 4.63 -32.54
C ASP A 47 -22.53 5.61 -32.26
N SER A 48 -22.86 6.88 -32.03
CA SER A 48 -21.89 7.93 -31.77
C SER A 48 -21.06 7.71 -30.50
N LEU A 49 -21.57 6.94 -29.53
CA LEU A 49 -20.83 6.60 -28.30
C LEU A 49 -19.60 5.74 -28.62
N GLY A 50 -19.66 4.90 -29.66
CA GLY A 50 -18.55 4.04 -30.08
C GLY A 50 -17.25 4.80 -30.39
N TRP A 51 -17.36 6.03 -30.89
CA TRP A 51 -16.19 6.90 -31.13
C TRP A 51 -15.47 7.29 -29.84
N VAL A 52 -16.21 7.55 -28.76
CA VAL A 52 -15.61 7.88 -27.46
C VAL A 52 -14.90 6.65 -26.90
N TYR A 53 -15.56 5.49 -26.94
CA TYR A 53 -14.98 4.26 -26.43
C TYR A 53 -13.75 3.81 -27.21
N SER A 54 -13.75 3.94 -28.54
CA SER A 54 -12.60 3.54 -29.36
C SER A 54 -11.32 4.32 -29.05
N VAL A 55 -11.44 5.56 -28.58
CA VAL A 55 -10.31 6.38 -28.09
C VAL A 55 -10.00 6.12 -26.61
N MET A 56 -11.03 5.91 -25.79
CA MET A 56 -10.87 5.67 -24.36
C MET A 56 -10.14 4.36 -24.05
N TRP A 57 -10.40 3.28 -24.81
CA TRP A 57 -9.74 1.98 -24.60
C TRP A 57 -8.21 2.04 -24.75
N PRO A 58 -7.63 2.68 -25.77
CA PRO A 58 -6.20 2.98 -25.84
C PRO A 58 -5.66 3.75 -24.63
N CYS A 59 -6.39 4.75 -24.13
CA CYS A 59 -6.00 5.47 -22.92
C CYS A 59 -5.92 4.54 -21.69
N PHE A 60 -6.87 3.60 -21.55
CA PHE A 60 -6.81 2.58 -20.50
C PHE A 60 -5.65 1.60 -20.68
N ALA A 61 -5.24 1.28 -21.91
CA ALA A 61 -4.06 0.47 -22.16
C ALA A 61 -2.79 1.18 -21.65
N VAL A 62 -2.66 2.48 -21.94
CA VAL A 62 -1.54 3.32 -21.45
C VAL A 62 -1.56 3.40 -19.92
N PHE A 63 -2.72 3.68 -19.33
CA PHE A 63 -2.85 3.75 -17.87
C PHE A 63 -2.49 2.42 -17.20
N GLY A 64 -2.95 1.29 -17.75
CA GLY A 64 -2.59 -0.05 -17.28
C GLY A 64 -1.09 -0.33 -17.37
N ALA A 65 -0.42 0.12 -18.43
CA ALA A 65 1.03 -0.01 -18.58
C ALA A 65 1.80 0.84 -17.55
N ILE A 66 1.34 2.06 -17.26
CA ILE A 66 1.90 2.90 -16.20
C ILE A 66 1.71 2.22 -14.83
N PHE A 67 0.52 1.69 -14.55
CA PHE A 67 0.25 1.00 -13.30
C PHE A 67 1.09 -0.27 -13.14
N TRP A 68 1.26 -1.04 -14.23
CA TRP A 68 2.18 -2.17 -14.26
C TRP A 68 3.62 -1.74 -13.99
N TRP A 69 4.07 -0.63 -14.58
CA TRP A 69 5.39 -0.10 -14.36
C TRP A 69 5.63 0.16 -12.87
N PHE A 70 4.71 0.89 -12.22
CA PHE A 70 4.78 1.11 -10.77
C PHE A 70 4.72 -0.20 -9.99
N LEU A 71 3.83 -1.13 -10.34
CA LEU A 71 3.71 -2.40 -9.61
C LEU A 71 4.98 -3.27 -9.64
N VAL A 72 5.76 -3.19 -10.73
CA VAL A 72 7.02 -3.91 -10.92
C VAL A 72 8.23 -3.14 -10.38
N HIS A 73 8.24 -1.80 -10.47
CA HIS A 73 9.38 -0.97 -10.12
C HIS A 73 9.33 -0.37 -8.71
N ASP A 74 8.14 -0.22 -8.13
CA ASP A 74 8.00 0.29 -6.77
C ASP A 74 8.32 -0.79 -5.74
N ASP A 75 9.21 -0.39 -4.82
CA ASP A 75 9.61 -1.21 -3.70
C ASP A 75 8.42 -1.31 -2.71
N PRO A 76 7.95 -2.53 -2.35
CA PRO A 76 6.88 -2.69 -1.36
C PRO A 76 7.22 -2.07 0.02
N ASP A 77 8.50 -1.85 0.30
CA ASP A 77 8.95 -1.24 1.55
C ASP A 77 8.89 0.29 1.52
N THR A 78 8.73 0.91 0.35
CA THR A 78 8.53 2.36 0.21
C THR A 78 7.11 2.73 -0.17
N VAL A 79 6.38 1.83 -0.86
CA VAL A 79 5.04 2.12 -1.40
C VAL A 79 4.03 1.04 -1.01
N GLY A 80 2.95 1.47 -0.34
CA GLY A 80 1.87 0.60 0.18
C GLY A 80 1.75 0.62 1.70
N ALA A 81 0.83 -0.17 2.28
CA ALA A 81 0.56 -0.16 3.72
C ALA A 81 1.78 -0.52 4.61
N ARG A 82 2.82 -1.13 4.04
CA ARG A 82 4.11 -1.38 4.72
C ARG A 82 5.05 -0.19 4.58
N GLY A 83 5.18 0.39 3.39
CA GLY A 83 5.90 1.64 3.16
C GLY A 83 5.34 2.82 3.95
N LEU A 84 4.02 2.97 4.06
CA LEU A 84 3.40 3.99 4.91
C LEU A 84 3.66 3.75 6.40
N ARG A 85 3.65 2.48 6.84
CA ARG A 85 4.04 2.11 8.22
C ARG A 85 5.51 2.38 8.49
N ARG A 86 6.39 2.15 7.50
CA ARG A 86 7.81 2.41 7.60
C ARG A 86 8.10 3.91 7.56
N GLN A 87 7.54 4.68 6.63
CA GLN A 87 7.62 6.15 6.63
C GLN A 87 7.11 6.75 7.94
N ARG A 88 6.04 6.21 8.53
CA ARG A 88 5.61 6.61 9.88
C ARG A 88 6.65 6.31 10.97
N ALA A 89 7.43 5.25 10.82
CA ALA A 89 8.55 4.93 11.70
C ALA A 89 9.83 5.73 11.36
N THR A 90 10.07 6.08 10.08
CA THR A 90 11.25 6.83 9.61
C THR A 90 11.08 8.34 9.63
N VAL A 91 9.87 8.86 9.86
CA VAL A 91 9.63 10.26 10.28
C VAL A 91 9.91 10.41 11.79
N THR A 92 10.21 9.31 12.49
CA THR A 92 10.69 9.28 13.88
C THR A 92 12.19 8.99 13.99
N PRO A 93 13.08 9.81 13.39
CA PRO A 93 14.38 9.98 14.01
C PRO A 93 14.76 11.46 14.18
N GLU A 94 15.38 11.73 15.33
CA GLU A 94 15.93 13.01 15.84
C GLU A 94 15.04 13.79 16.83
N THR A 95 14.53 13.11 17.85
CA THR A 95 14.89 13.49 19.23
C THR A 95 15.30 12.18 19.92
N GLY A 96 16.52 12.14 20.46
CA GLY A 96 17.26 10.91 20.74
C GLY A 96 16.67 9.95 21.78
N ASP A 97 17.33 8.80 21.81
CA ASP A 97 17.27 7.64 22.72
C ASP A 97 16.33 6.45 22.38
N ASP A 98 17.02 5.35 22.04
CA ASP A 98 16.69 3.92 22.04
C ASP A 98 15.27 3.46 22.40
N VAL A 99 14.51 2.92 21.43
CA VAL A 99 13.46 1.91 21.69
C VAL A 99 13.26 0.95 20.50
N GLY A 100 13.75 -0.30 20.64
CA GLY A 100 13.26 -1.48 19.92
C GLY A 100 11.89 -1.96 20.47
N PRO A 101 11.24 -2.97 19.87
CA PRO A 101 9.78 -3.12 19.87
C PRO A 101 9.20 -3.59 21.22
N ALA A 102 8.97 -2.63 22.11
CA ALA A 102 7.96 -2.60 23.15
C ALA A 102 7.87 -1.13 23.56
N GLY A 103 6.68 -0.54 23.51
CA GLY A 103 6.51 0.88 23.79
C GLY A 103 6.96 1.25 25.20
N THR A 104 8.16 1.79 25.34
CA THR A 104 8.51 2.68 26.44
C THR A 104 8.11 4.06 26.00
N SER A 105 6.91 4.48 26.45
CA SER A 105 6.54 5.89 26.50
C SER A 105 7.71 6.66 27.13
N SER A 106 8.17 7.72 26.47
CA SER A 106 9.21 8.59 27.03
C SER A 106 8.75 9.13 28.39
N PRO A 107 9.64 9.35 29.37
CA PRO A 107 9.27 9.97 30.64
C PRO A 107 8.47 11.27 30.45
N ASP A 108 8.84 12.08 29.45
CA ASP A 108 8.12 13.31 29.09
C ASP A 108 6.68 13.04 28.63
N ASP A 109 6.46 12.00 27.82
CA ASP A 109 5.11 11.63 27.38
C ASP A 109 4.25 11.16 28.55
N SER A 110 4.84 10.39 29.48
CA SER A 110 4.12 9.89 30.65
C SER A 110 3.71 11.00 31.61
N GLU A 111 4.57 12.00 31.83
CA GLU A 111 4.25 13.16 32.68
C GLU A 111 3.22 14.08 32.03
N ARG A 112 3.28 14.27 30.71
CA ARG A 112 2.30 15.07 29.95
C ARG A 112 0.93 14.40 29.92
N LEU A 113 0.88 13.08 29.78
CA LEU A 113 -0.36 12.30 29.86
C LEU A 113 -0.94 12.36 31.27
N ALA A 114 -0.13 12.20 32.32
CA ALA A 114 -0.58 12.30 33.71
C ALA A 114 -1.16 13.70 34.03
N ARG A 115 -0.54 14.78 33.53
CA ARG A 115 -1.08 16.13 33.67
C ARG A 115 -2.41 16.30 32.92
N ALA A 116 -2.51 15.78 31.71
CA ALA A 116 -3.74 15.85 30.93
C ALA A 116 -4.89 15.01 31.55
N GLU A 117 -4.58 13.90 32.20
CA GLU A 117 -5.53 13.08 32.96
C GLU A 117 -5.99 13.75 34.26
N GLU A 118 -5.13 14.56 34.89
CA GLU A 118 -5.48 15.36 36.06
C GLU A 118 -6.34 16.58 35.68
N GLU A 119 -6.04 17.21 34.54
CA GLU A 119 -6.80 18.32 33.98
C GLU A 119 -8.18 17.88 33.44
N ASP A 120 -8.29 16.65 32.94
CA ASP A 120 -9.52 16.10 32.36
C ASP A 120 -9.83 14.66 32.86
N PRO A 121 -10.81 14.49 33.77
CA PRO A 121 -11.18 13.18 34.30
C PRO A 121 -11.84 12.27 33.25
N GLU A 122 -12.39 12.82 32.16
CA GLU A 122 -12.94 12.03 31.06
C GLU A 122 -11.83 11.33 30.28
N LEU A 123 -10.69 12.01 30.10
CA LEU A 123 -9.48 11.44 29.49
C LEU A 123 -8.95 10.25 30.30
N ALA A 124 -8.90 10.38 31.63
CA ALA A 124 -8.46 9.30 32.53
C ALA A 124 -9.36 8.06 32.41
N ALA A 125 -10.69 8.26 32.38
CA ALA A 125 -11.64 7.17 32.20
C ALA A 125 -11.49 6.49 30.83
N TYR A 126 -11.23 7.26 29.77
CA TYR A 126 -11.00 6.73 28.42
C TYR A 126 -9.70 5.93 28.32
N ASN A 127 -8.60 6.42 28.89
CA ASN A 127 -7.32 5.71 28.93
C ASN A 127 -7.41 4.41 29.75
N ALA A 128 -8.14 4.42 30.87
CA ALA A 128 -8.46 3.23 31.65
C ALA A 128 -9.30 2.21 30.84
N TYR A 129 -10.26 2.69 30.05
CA TYR A 129 -11.05 1.84 29.16
C TYR A 129 -10.19 1.22 28.04
N LEU A 130 -9.32 2.00 27.40
CA LEU A 130 -8.43 1.50 26.33
C LEU A 130 -7.41 0.49 26.84
N SER A 131 -6.85 0.72 28.03
CA SER A 131 -5.91 -0.22 28.67
C SER A 131 -6.57 -1.54 29.05
N ALA A 132 -7.82 -1.51 29.54
CA ALA A 132 -8.61 -2.72 29.76
C ALA A 132 -8.83 -3.52 28.46
N LEU A 133 -9.06 -2.81 27.33
CA LEU A 133 -9.27 -3.46 26.02
C LEU A 133 -7.98 -4.01 25.40
N ALA A 134 -6.84 -3.37 25.65
CA ALA A 134 -5.53 -3.82 25.13
C ALA A 134 -5.14 -5.22 25.63
N GLY A 135 -5.59 -5.61 26.83
CA GLY A 135 -5.39 -6.93 27.41
C GLY A 135 -6.37 -8.01 26.92
N GLN A 136 -7.44 -7.66 26.19
CA GLN A 136 -8.42 -8.64 25.73
C GLN A 136 -7.99 -9.32 24.42
N GLU A 137 -8.07 -10.66 24.39
CA GLU A 137 -7.90 -11.41 23.15
C GLU A 137 -8.96 -11.00 22.13
N LYS A 138 -8.52 -10.57 20.94
CA LYS A 138 -9.44 -10.22 19.85
C LYS A 138 -10.12 -11.51 19.35
N GLY A 139 -11.39 -11.70 19.71
CA GLY A 139 -12.17 -12.91 19.41
C GLY A 139 -12.30 -13.28 17.93
N TRP A 140 -12.10 -12.33 17.00
CA TRP A 140 -12.06 -12.60 15.56
C TRP A 140 -10.88 -13.47 15.08
N ARG A 141 -9.85 -13.69 15.92
CA ARG A 141 -8.73 -14.60 15.62
C ARG A 141 -9.00 -16.06 15.97
N ARG A 142 -10.11 -16.37 16.64
CA ARG A 142 -10.59 -17.74 16.79
C ARG A 142 -11.45 -18.10 15.59
N ARG A 143 -10.83 -18.62 14.53
CA ARG A 143 -11.53 -19.42 13.53
C ARG A 143 -11.20 -20.91 13.76
N PRO A 144 -12.21 -21.79 13.63
CA PRO A 144 -12.15 -23.19 14.03
C PRO A 144 -11.13 -24.01 13.24
#